data_AF-A0A9D0VD59-F1
#
_entry.id   AF-A0A9D0VD59-F1
#
_cell.length_a   1.000
_cell.length_b   1.000
_cell.length_c   1.000
_cell.angle_alpha   90.00
_cell.angle_beta   90.00
_cell.angle_gamma   90.00
#
_symmetry.space_group_name_H-M   'P 1'
#
loop_
_entity.id
_entity.type
_entity.pdbx_description
1 polymer ?
#
loop_
_entity_poly.entity_id
_entity_poly.type
_entity_poly.pdbx_seq_one_letter_code
_entity_poly.pdbx_strand_id
1 'polypeptide(L)' 'MSRGDTSVIVCLCEGMNDAALREVIRGGCATVTDIARRTRAGSHCGACGCDLKRLLAEEARLDGSEARPGARSLAAK' A
#
# COMPACT_ATOMS: atom_id res chain seq x y z
N MET A 1 13.34 -22.55 -0.94
CA MET A 1 12.43 -21.85 0.00
C MET A 1 13.34 -21.33 1.11
N SER A 2 13.67 -20.05 1.28
CA SER A 2 13.11 -18.78 0.80
C SER A 2 14.31 -17.82 0.67
N ARG A 3 14.55 -17.26 -0.51
CA ARG A 3 15.54 -16.17 -0.65
C ARG A 3 14.95 -14.99 0.09
N GLY A 4 15.57 -14.62 1.21
CA GLY A 4 15.12 -13.53 2.05
C GLY A 4 15.01 -12.26 1.23
N ASP A 5 13.78 -11.83 1.00
CA ASP A 5 13.50 -10.44 0.77
C ASP A 5 13.81 -9.72 2.08
N THR A 6 14.74 -8.76 2.07
CA THR A 6 14.93 -7.85 3.21
C THR A 6 13.81 -6.82 3.23
N SER A 7 12.58 -7.27 2.98
CA SER A 7 11.39 -6.42 3.03
C SER A 7 10.81 -6.50 4.42
N VAL A 8 10.57 -5.34 5.00
CA VAL A 8 10.05 -5.22 6.36
C VAL A 8 8.56 -5.51 6.29
N ILE A 9 8.08 -6.43 7.14
CA ILE A 9 6.64 -6.67 7.29
C ILE A 9 6.03 -5.42 7.93
N VAL A 10 5.20 -4.72 7.17
CA VAL A 10 4.50 -3.51 7.61
C VAL A 10 3.17 -3.88 8.27
N CYS A 11 2.43 -4.84 7.70
CA CYS A 11 1.18 -5.34 8.28
C CYS A 11 1.33 -6.80 8.69
N LEU A 12 1.35 -7.06 10.00
CA LEU A 12 1.43 -8.43 10.53
C LEU A 12 0.10 -9.21 10.37
N CYS A 13 -1.05 -8.51 10.33
CA CYS A 13 -2.36 -9.18 10.23
C CYS A 13 -2.57 -9.86 8.88
N GLU A 14 -2.33 -9.13 7.78
CA GLU A 14 -2.46 -9.66 6.41
C GLU A 14 -1.11 -10.14 5.84
N GLY A 15 -0.01 -10.00 6.59
CA GLY A 15 1.33 -10.42 6.15
C GLY A 15 1.90 -9.56 5.02
N MET A 16 1.58 -8.25 4.98
CA MET A 16 2.08 -7.36 3.93
C MET A 16 3.46 -6.82 4.29
N ASN A 17 4.39 -6.95 3.34
CA ASN A 17 5.70 -6.31 3.39
C ASN A 17 5.71 -4.95 2.70
N ASP A 18 6.75 -4.17 2.93
CA ASP A 18 6.90 -2.85 2.32
C ASP A 18 7.00 -2.94 0.78
N ALA A 19 7.65 -3.98 0.24
CA ALA A 19 7.76 -4.21 -1.19
C ALA A 19 6.39 -4.40 -1.87
N ALA A 20 5.53 -5.27 -1.33
CA ALA A 20 4.19 -5.49 -1.84
C ALA A 20 3.34 -4.21 -1.74
N LEU A 21 3.52 -3.43 -0.67
CA LEU A 21 2.85 -2.13 -0.53
C LEU A 21 3.26 -1.16 -1.64
N ARG A 22 4.55 -1.07 -1.97
CA ARG A 22 5.05 -0.26 -3.08
C ARG A 22 4.52 -0.73 -4.43
N GLU A 23 4.46 -2.04 -4.67
CA GLU A 23 3.86 -2.60 -5.89
C GLU A 23 2.39 -2.22 -6.03
N VAL A 24 1.63 -2.25 -4.93
CA VAL A 24 0.22 -1.84 -4.90
C VAL A 24 0.08 -0.34 -5.16
N ILE A 25 0.96 0.48 -4.61
CA ILE A 25 1.01 1.93 -4.84
C ILE A 25 1.28 2.22 -6.32
N ARG A 26 2.31 1.59 -6.89
CA ARG A 26 2.64 1.65 -8.34
C ARG A 26 1.51 1.11 -9.22
N GLY A 27 0.73 0.16 -8.71
CA GLY A 27 -0.47 -0.37 -9.33
C GLY A 27 -1.67 0.58 -9.33
N GLY A 28 -1.49 1.85 -8.92
CA GLY A 28 -2.50 2.92 -8.96
C GLY A 28 -3.19 3.23 -7.63
N CYS A 29 -2.70 2.70 -6.51
CA CYS A 29 -3.25 3.00 -5.19
C CYS A 29 -2.55 4.21 -4.56
N ALA A 30 -3.22 5.37 -4.53
CA ALA A 30 -2.65 6.60 -3.99
C ALA A 30 -3.09 6.92 -2.55
N THR A 31 -3.96 6.10 -1.95
CA THR A 31 -4.49 6.35 -0.61
C THR A 31 -4.45 5.11 0.28
N VAL A 32 -4.38 5.31 1.59
CA VAL A 32 -4.47 4.23 2.58
C VAL A 32 -5.78 3.45 2.41
N THR A 33 -6.85 4.12 2.03
CA THR A 33 -8.15 3.49 1.77
C THR A 33 -8.13 2.59 0.54
N ASP A 34 -7.45 2.98 -0.53
CA ASP A 34 -7.27 2.12 -1.72
C ASP A 34 -6.41 0.90 -1.39
N ILE A 35 -5.32 1.09 -0.66
CA ILE A 35 -4.47 -0.01 -0.20
C ILE A 35 -5.29 -0.95 0.68
N ALA A 36 -6.04 -0.44 1.66
CA ALA A 36 -6.90 -1.23 2.53
C ALA A 36 -8.02 -1.94 1.74
N ARG A 37 -8.58 -1.34 0.69
CA ARG A 37 -9.56 -2.01 -0.18
C ARG A 37 -8.95 -3.15 -0.98
N ARG A 38 -7.71 -2.99 -1.44
CA ARG A 38 -7.04 -3.97 -2.31
C ARG A 38 -6.33 -5.09 -1.55
N THR A 39 -5.77 -4.78 -0.39
CA THR A 39 -4.92 -5.67 0.41
C THR A 39 -5.43 -5.94 1.82
N ARG A 40 -6.48 -5.24 2.28
CA ARG A 40 -6.98 -5.23 3.68
C ARG A 40 -5.97 -4.79 4.75
N ALA A 41 -4.75 -4.43 4.37
CA ALA A 41 -3.77 -3.85 5.28
C ALA A 41 -4.32 -2.58 5.92
N GLY A 42 -4.30 -2.53 7.25
CA GLY A 42 -4.78 -1.38 8.04
C GLY A 42 -6.28 -1.36 8.33
N SER A 43 -7.09 -2.27 7.78
CA SER A 43 -8.53 -2.36 8.05
C SER A 43 -8.87 -3.19 9.30
N HIS A 44 -7.95 -4.02 9.79
CA HIS A 44 -8.21 -4.97 10.87
C HIS A 44 -7.84 -4.41 12.25
N CYS A 45 -6.55 -4.27 12.55
CA CYS A 45 -6.05 -3.72 13.82
C CYS A 45 -5.70 -2.23 13.76
N GLY A 46 -5.58 -1.65 12.56
CA GLY A 46 -5.19 -0.26 12.33
C GLY A 46 -3.73 0.10 12.66
N ALA A 47 -2.95 -0.78 13.26
CA ALA A 47 -1.59 -0.49 13.76
C ALA A 47 -0.62 0.00 12.66
N CYS A 48 -0.69 -0.63 11.48
CA CYS A 48 0.15 -0.27 10.33
C CYS A 48 -0.31 1.01 9.60
N GLY A 49 -1.39 1.66 10.03
CA GLY A 49 -1.95 2.83 9.33
C GLY A 49 -0.99 4.02 9.27
N CYS A 50 -0.17 4.23 10.30
CA CYS A 50 0.86 5.26 10.31
C CYS A 50 1.99 4.94 9.32
N ASP A 51 2.45 3.69 9.30
CA ASP A 51 3.49 3.24 8.37
C ASP A 51 3.02 3.29 6.92
N LEU A 52 1.77 2.91 6.64
CA LEU A 52 1.16 3.05 5.31
C LEU A 52 1.18 4.51 4.83
N LYS A 53 0.80 5.47 5.69
CA LYS A 53 0.83 6.90 5.35
C LYS A 53 2.26 7.38 5.09
N ARG A 54 3.22 6.92 5.89
CA ARG A 54 4.63 7.28 5.72
C ARG A 54 5.17 6.76 4.39
N LEU A 55 4.93 5.49 4.07
CA LEU A 55 5.33 4.87 2.81
C LEU A 55 4.69 5.58 1.61
N LEU A 56 3.40 5.89 1.68
CA LEU A 56 2.72 6.68 0.64
C LEU A 56 3.35 8.05 0.44
N ALA A 57 3.71 8.75 1.52
CA ALA A 57 4.34 10.06 1.44
C ALA A 57 5.79 9.98 0.91
N GLU A 58 6.51 8.92 1.25
CA GLU A 58 7.85 8.63 0.73
C GLU A 58 7.80 8.33 -0.77
N GLU A 59 6.96 7.38 -1.19
CA GLU A 59 6.79 7.04 -2.61
C GLU A 59 6.26 8.24 -3.40
N ALA A 60 5.29 9.01 -2.90
CA ALA A 60 4.81 10.21 -3.58
C ALA A 60 5.88 11.30 -3.77
N ARG A 61 6.90 11.35 -2.92
CA ARG A 61 8.05 12.25 -3.09
C ARG A 61 9.06 11.71 -4.11
N LEU A 62 9.22 10.40 -4.19
CA LEU A 62 10.08 9.75 -5.18
C LEU A 62 9.44 9.78 -6.58
N ASP A 63 8.13 9.56 -6.65
CA ASP A 63 7.30 9.50 -7.86
C ASP A 63 6.76 10.87 -8.29
N GLY A 64 7.44 11.98 -7.98
CA GLY A 64 7.04 13.37 -8.27
C GLY A 64 6.79 13.75 -9.74
N SER A 65 6.49 12.79 -10.63
CA SER A 65 6.12 13.01 -12.03
C SER A 65 4.77 12.41 -12.47
N GLU A 66 4.10 11.48 -11.77
CA GLU A 66 2.81 10.94 -12.27
C GLU A 66 1.79 10.67 -11.15
N ALA A 67 1.44 11.74 -10.42
CA ALA A 67 0.18 11.81 -9.70
C ALA A 67 -0.99 11.65 -10.68
N ARG A 68 -1.45 10.42 -10.91
CA ARG A 68 -2.74 10.16 -11.55
C ARG A 68 -3.79 10.03 -10.46
N PRO A 69 -4.60 11.07 -10.19
CA PRO A 69 -5.58 11.03 -9.13
C PRO A 69 -6.72 10.09 -9.55
N GLY A 70 -6.94 9.04 -8.76
CA GLY A 70 -8.22 8.37 -8.61
C GLY A 70 -8.84 7.78 -9.88
N ALA A 71 -8.52 6.53 -10.21
CA ALA A 71 -9.44 5.70 -10.97
C ALA A 71 -10.52 5.17 -10.03
N ARG A 72 -11.52 6.01 -9.77
CA ARG A 72 -12.90 5.58 -9.50
C ARG A 72 -13.33 4.58 -10.60
N SER A 73 -13.35 3.27 -10.31
CA SER A 73 -14.16 2.20 -10.95
C SER A 73 -13.53 0.85 -10.57
N LEU A 74 -14.18 -0.17 -10.00
CA LEU A 74 -15.58 -0.55 -10.02
C LEU A 74 -16.02 -1.13 -8.67
N ALA A 75 -16.99 -0.50 -8.02
CA ALA A 75 -18.02 -1.17 -7.26
C ALA A 75 -19.30 -1.03 -8.08
N ALA A 76 -19.66 -2.05 -8.86
CA ALA A 76 -21.01 -2.28 -9.38
C ALA A 76 -21.04 -3.59 -10.17
N LYS A 77 -21.43 -4.68 -9.51
CA LYS A 77 -22.33 -5.67 -10.08
C LYS A 77 -23.07 -6.38 -8.96
#